data_AF-A0A7S4AJ29-F1
#
_entry.id   AF-A0A7S4AJ29-F1
#
_cell.length_a   1.000
_cell.length_b   1.000
_cell.length_c   1.000
_cell.angle_alpha   90.00
_cell.angle_beta   90.00
_cell.angle_gamma   90.00
#
_symmetry.space_group_name_H-M   'P 1'
#
loop_
_entity.id
_entity.type
_entity.pdbx_description
1 polymer ?
#
loop_
_entity_poly.entity_id
_entity_poly.type
_entity_poly.pdbx_seq_one_letter_code
_entity_poly.pdbx_strand_id
1 'polypeptide(L)'
;MAVLARCGLQTCSVQRKIVDKRTNNNTNNTNNNTNNNNNSTNNNTNIMLRDEMVDGLDGPEGCYLVFESASGGRLMIFYSSGKIPKNAVGFWCPGPGRSIQGFKFKRNEGRVELIKGIAGGDQNRRKYFSGWCQFIKQAKAFDGYVIKFPNSEQGVEVDVIGYKKEEEKAYELDLDAGLIEVGPFDAISVVPKHNPTFHGIHKMPQQIFLESGNTAGAATAL
;
A
#
# COMPACT_ATOMS: atom_id res chain seq x y z
N MET A 1 -3.05 -20.22 -15.68
CA MET A 1 -1.76 -19.51 -15.85
C MET A 1 -1.85 -18.14 -16.52
N ALA A 2 -2.79 -17.86 -17.45
CA ALA A 2 -2.80 -16.58 -18.19
C ALA A 2 -3.13 -15.30 -17.38
N VAL A 3 -3.88 -15.41 -16.28
CA VAL A 3 -4.31 -14.24 -15.47
C VAL A 3 -3.15 -13.66 -14.64
N LEU A 4 -2.30 -14.53 -14.09
CA LEU A 4 -1.10 -14.12 -13.34
C LEU A 4 -0.09 -13.37 -14.22
N ALA A 5 0.11 -13.85 -15.45
CA ALA A 5 0.97 -13.17 -16.41
C ALA A 5 0.44 -11.78 -16.77
N ARG A 6 -0.89 -11.60 -16.87
CA ARG A 6 -1.50 -10.29 -17.13
C ARG A 6 -1.44 -9.35 -15.92
N CYS A 7 -1.77 -9.79 -14.69
CA CYS A 7 -1.61 -8.94 -13.50
C CYS A 7 -0.13 -8.57 -13.34
N GLY A 8 0.79 -9.54 -13.37
CA GLY A 8 2.23 -9.32 -13.16
C GLY A 8 2.93 -8.45 -14.22
N LEU A 9 2.68 -8.67 -15.52
CA LEU A 9 3.29 -7.84 -16.57
C LEU A 9 2.73 -6.41 -16.54
N GLN A 10 1.42 -6.28 -16.27
CA GLN A 10 0.78 -4.97 -16.20
C GLN A 10 1.20 -4.23 -14.93
N THR A 11 1.32 -4.89 -13.76
CA THR A 11 1.80 -4.26 -12.51
C THR A 11 3.27 -3.87 -12.59
N CYS A 12 4.16 -4.70 -13.13
CA CYS A 12 5.59 -4.34 -13.27
C CYS A 12 5.79 -3.21 -14.29
N SER A 13 5.01 -3.21 -15.39
CA SER A 13 5.02 -2.10 -16.34
C SER A 13 4.44 -0.83 -15.73
N VAL A 14 3.37 -0.96 -14.93
CA VAL A 14 2.73 0.14 -14.22
C VAL A 14 3.66 0.71 -13.15
N GLN A 15 4.35 -0.11 -12.36
CA GLN A 15 5.30 0.36 -11.35
C GLN A 15 6.46 1.12 -11.99
N ARG A 16 7.05 0.59 -13.08
CA ARG A 16 8.06 1.34 -13.86
C ARG A 16 7.49 2.65 -14.41
N LYS A 17 6.33 2.63 -15.07
CA LYS A 17 5.70 3.84 -15.63
C LYS A 17 5.29 4.86 -14.56
N ILE A 18 4.86 4.42 -13.38
CA ILE A 18 4.57 5.28 -12.23
C ILE A 18 5.87 5.94 -11.75
N VAL A 19 6.95 5.17 -11.58
CA VAL A 19 8.26 5.71 -11.19
C VAL A 19 8.77 6.70 -12.25
N ASP A 20 8.71 6.35 -13.53
CA ASP A 20 9.20 7.18 -14.63
C ASP A 20 8.39 8.48 -14.79
N LYS A 21 7.04 8.41 -14.79
CA LYS A 21 6.19 9.62 -14.89
C LYS A 21 6.34 10.53 -13.67
N ARG A 22 6.52 9.97 -12.47
CA ARG A 22 6.72 10.77 -11.25
C ARG A 22 8.11 11.43 -11.23
N THR A 23 9.14 10.75 -11.72
CA THR A 23 10.50 11.33 -11.82
C THR A 23 10.54 12.53 -12.78
N ASN A 24 9.80 12.49 -13.89
CA ASN A 24 9.77 13.58 -14.87
C ASN A 24 9.01 14.84 -14.40
N ASN A 25 8.06 14.73 -13.48
CA ASN A 25 7.33 15.91 -12.97
C ASN A 25 8.14 16.74 -11.95
N ASN A 26 9.23 16.20 -11.41
CA ASN A 26 10.01 16.87 -10.36
C ASN A 26 11.03 17.88 -10.90
N THR A 27 11.24 17.96 -12.22
CA THR A 27 12.22 18.89 -12.85
C THR A 27 11.63 20.26 -13.20
N ASN A 28 10.31 20.45 -13.13
CA ASN A 28 9.65 21.64 -13.69
C ASN A 28 9.06 22.63 -12.67
N ASN A 29 9.37 22.54 -11.38
CA ASN A 29 8.78 23.44 -10.37
C ASN A 29 9.83 24.35 -9.69
N THR A 30 10.39 25.26 -10.48
CA THR A 30 10.96 26.52 -9.98
C THR A 30 10.40 27.66 -10.82
N ASN A 31 9.85 28.67 -10.15
CA ASN A 31 9.28 29.92 -10.65
C ASN A 31 7.77 29.90 -10.97
N ASN A 32 6.97 30.45 -10.04
CA ASN A 32 6.42 31.80 -10.21
C ASN A 32 5.60 32.20 -8.98
N ASN A 33 6.12 33.19 -8.25
CA ASN A 33 5.43 33.86 -7.16
C ASN A 33 4.67 35.04 -7.77
N THR A 34 3.34 35.02 -7.79
CA THR A 34 2.53 36.20 -8.12
C THR A 34 1.28 36.20 -7.26
N ASN A 35 1.22 37.20 -6.39
CA ASN A 35 0.05 37.62 -5.62
C ASN A 35 -1.19 37.76 -6.50
N ASN A 36 -2.34 37.29 -6.02
CA ASN A 36 -3.59 38.06 -6.15
C ASN A 36 -4.67 37.59 -5.16
N ASN A 37 -5.21 38.57 -4.46
CA ASN A 37 -6.42 38.51 -3.62
C ASN A 37 -7.69 38.46 -4.50
N ASN A 38 -8.68 37.65 -4.10
CA ASN A 38 -10.08 38.04 -3.83
C ASN A 38 -11.13 36.96 -4.12
N ASN A 39 -12.10 36.90 -3.20
CA ASN A 39 -13.51 36.50 -3.32
C ASN A 39 -13.93 35.02 -3.45
N SER A 40 -14.32 34.47 -2.29
CA SER A 40 -15.59 33.81 -1.96
C SER A 40 -16.47 33.32 -3.13
N THR A 41 -16.60 32.00 -3.25
CA THR A 41 -17.88 31.27 -3.41
C THR A 41 -17.66 29.82 -2.99
N ASN A 42 -18.32 29.39 -1.90
CA ASN A 42 -18.29 28.03 -1.36
C ASN A 42 -18.91 27.02 -2.35
N ASN A 43 -18.08 26.19 -3.00
CA ASN A 43 -18.47 25.00 -3.78
C ASN A 43 -17.44 23.86 -3.60
N ASN A 44 -17.05 23.57 -2.35
CA ASN A 44 -15.79 22.86 -2.04
C ASN A 44 -15.83 21.34 -1.84
N THR A 45 -16.86 20.60 -2.27
CA THR A 45 -16.84 19.12 -2.11
C THR A 45 -16.61 18.32 -3.39
N ASN A 46 -16.61 18.94 -4.58
CA ASN A 46 -16.49 18.22 -5.86
C ASN A 46 -15.26 18.56 -6.72
N ILE A 47 -14.47 19.58 -6.35
CA ILE A 47 -13.33 20.05 -7.17
C ILE A 47 -12.02 19.32 -6.85
N MET A 48 -11.87 18.72 -5.66
CA MET A 48 -10.63 18.00 -5.28
C MET A 48 -10.48 16.59 -5.87
N LEU A 49 -11.45 16.07 -6.64
CA LEU A 49 -11.49 14.63 -6.99
C LEU A 49 -10.79 14.24 -8.30
N ARG A 50 -10.31 15.20 -9.11
CA ARG A 50 -9.62 14.90 -10.37
C ARG A 50 -8.09 14.90 -10.27
N ASP A 51 -7.52 15.65 -9.32
CA ASP A 51 -6.07 15.79 -9.20
C ASP A 51 -5.36 14.63 -8.47
N GLU A 52 -6.10 13.64 -7.96
CA GLU A 52 -5.52 12.52 -7.18
C GLU A 52 -5.25 11.24 -7.99
N MET A 53 -5.54 11.22 -9.29
CA MET A 53 -5.31 10.04 -10.16
C MET A 53 -4.09 10.24 -11.07
N VAL A 54 -3.36 9.18 -11.37
CA VAL A 54 -2.26 9.27 -12.34
C VAL A 54 -2.84 9.36 -13.75
N ASP A 55 -2.73 10.53 -14.38
CA ASP A 55 -3.33 10.79 -15.69
C ASP A 55 -2.69 9.95 -16.82
N GLY A 56 -3.56 9.49 -17.73
CA GLY A 56 -3.16 8.74 -18.93
C GLY A 56 -2.45 7.42 -18.64
N LEU A 57 -2.77 6.77 -17.52
CA LEU A 57 -2.35 5.40 -17.20
C LEU A 57 -3.53 4.60 -16.65
N ASP A 58 -3.87 3.54 -17.36
CA ASP A 58 -4.81 2.54 -16.86
C ASP A 58 -4.06 1.53 -15.99
N GLY A 59 -4.51 1.41 -14.74
CA GLY A 59 -4.03 0.43 -13.76
C GLY A 59 -4.74 -0.91 -13.84
N PRO A 60 -4.15 -1.96 -13.27
CA PRO A 60 -4.82 -3.25 -13.10
C PRO A 60 -6.02 -3.14 -12.15
N GLU A 61 -6.97 -4.05 -12.31
CA GLU A 61 -8.03 -4.22 -11.32
C GLU A 61 -7.45 -4.77 -10.01
N GLY A 62 -7.81 -4.15 -8.89
CA GLY A 62 -7.39 -4.60 -7.57
C GLY A 62 -7.70 -3.59 -6.47
N CYS A 63 -6.91 -3.64 -5.41
CA CYS A 63 -7.04 -2.78 -4.26
C CYS A 63 -5.73 -2.03 -4.01
N TYR A 64 -5.81 -0.71 -3.97
CA TYR A 64 -4.69 0.16 -3.67
C TYR A 64 -4.71 0.53 -2.18
N LEU A 65 -3.54 0.51 -1.54
CA LEU A 65 -3.34 1.12 -0.24
C LEU A 65 -2.94 2.57 -0.47
N VAL A 66 -3.73 3.51 0.01
CA VAL A 66 -3.58 4.94 -0.23
C VAL A 66 -3.26 5.63 1.08
N PHE A 67 -2.17 6.41 1.09
CA PHE A 67 -1.82 7.26 2.22
C PHE A 67 -2.18 8.71 1.91
N GLU A 68 -2.97 9.32 2.76
CA GLU A 68 -3.35 10.73 2.64
C GLU A 68 -2.82 11.49 3.84
N SER A 69 -1.94 12.45 3.61
CA SER A 69 -1.29 13.25 4.65
C SER A 69 -2.21 14.31 5.28
N ALA A 70 -3.32 14.65 4.63
CA ALA A 70 -4.28 15.63 5.12
C ALA A 70 -4.93 15.21 6.45
N SER A 71 -5.38 16.21 7.22
CA SER A 71 -6.18 16.03 8.46
C SER A 71 -5.61 15.03 9.47
N GLY A 72 -4.29 15.06 9.68
CA GLY A 72 -3.64 14.19 10.66
C GLY A 72 -3.30 12.79 10.13
N GLY A 73 -3.29 12.59 8.82
CA GLY A 73 -2.83 11.37 8.18
C GLY A 73 -3.82 10.21 8.28
N ARG A 74 -4.17 9.60 7.15
CA ARG A 74 -4.99 8.38 7.11
C ARG A 74 -4.51 7.39 6.07
N LEU A 75 -4.81 6.11 6.32
CA LEU A 75 -4.70 5.03 5.35
C LEU A 75 -6.11 4.66 4.87
N MET A 76 -6.24 4.49 3.57
CA MET A 76 -7.47 4.07 2.91
C MET A 76 -7.17 2.92 1.98
N ILE A 77 -8.15 2.04 1.79
CA ILE A 77 -8.19 1.16 0.63
C ILE A 77 -9.01 1.80 -0.47
N PHE A 78 -8.55 1.62 -1.70
CA PHE A 78 -9.24 2.05 -2.91
C PHE A 78 -9.34 0.89 -3.90
N TYR A 79 -10.54 0.35 -4.06
CA TYR A 79 -10.85 -0.66 -5.07
C TYR A 79 -11.06 0.01 -6.41
N SER A 80 -10.29 -0.39 -7.42
CA SER A 80 -10.32 0.23 -8.75
C SER A 80 -10.12 -0.80 -9.84
N SER A 81 -10.78 -0.59 -10.98
CA SER A 81 -10.72 -1.44 -12.18
C SER A 81 -9.97 -0.77 -13.34
N GLY A 82 -9.15 0.26 -13.05
CA GLY A 82 -8.47 1.02 -14.11
C GLY A 82 -7.80 2.32 -13.66
N LYS A 83 -8.17 2.90 -12.53
CA LYS A 83 -7.59 4.15 -12.04
C LYS A 83 -6.54 3.91 -10.95
N ILE A 84 -5.42 4.61 -11.03
CA ILE A 84 -4.33 4.51 -10.05
C ILE A 84 -4.28 5.81 -9.22
N PRO A 85 -4.43 5.75 -7.89
CA PRO A 85 -4.21 6.92 -7.04
C PRO A 85 -2.75 7.38 -7.05
N LYS A 86 -2.50 8.70 -7.12
CA LYS A 86 -1.17 9.31 -7.06
C LYS A 86 -0.45 9.00 -5.75
N ASN A 87 -1.19 8.91 -4.66
CA ASN A 87 -0.71 8.65 -3.30
C ASN A 87 -0.87 7.18 -2.86
N ALA A 88 -0.98 6.25 -3.82
CA ALA A 88 -0.91 4.83 -3.52
C ALA A 88 0.50 4.42 -3.07
N VAL A 89 0.58 3.75 -1.92
CA VAL A 89 1.80 3.20 -1.32
C VAL A 89 1.91 1.68 -1.49
N GLY A 90 0.82 1.02 -1.88
CA GLY A 90 0.81 -0.42 -2.16
C GLY A 90 -0.37 -0.83 -3.02
N PHE A 91 -0.31 -2.05 -3.54
CA PHE A 91 -1.36 -2.65 -4.36
C PHE A 91 -1.47 -4.15 -4.06
N TRP A 92 -2.70 -4.69 -4.13
CA TRP A 92 -2.91 -6.13 -4.23
C TRP A 92 -3.95 -6.51 -5.30
N CYS A 93 -3.73 -7.65 -5.95
CA CYS A 93 -4.68 -8.30 -6.85
C CYS A 93 -5.05 -9.70 -6.34
N PRO A 94 -6.28 -10.19 -6.60
CA PRO A 94 -6.72 -11.51 -6.16
C PRO A 94 -5.94 -12.62 -6.87
N GLY A 95 -5.84 -13.78 -6.22
CA GLY A 95 -5.21 -14.97 -6.78
C GLY A 95 -6.00 -15.62 -7.92
N PRO A 96 -5.42 -16.62 -8.60
CA PRO A 96 -6.11 -17.37 -9.66
C PRO A 96 -7.45 -17.93 -9.20
N GLY A 97 -8.50 -17.71 -9.98
CA GLY A 97 -9.85 -18.21 -9.67
C GLY A 97 -10.58 -17.43 -8.59
N ARG A 98 -9.99 -16.35 -8.07
CA ARG A 98 -10.61 -15.43 -7.12
C ARG A 98 -10.91 -14.11 -7.82
N SER A 99 -11.96 -13.41 -7.38
CA SER A 99 -12.32 -12.09 -7.90
C SER A 99 -12.85 -11.20 -6.78
N ILE A 100 -12.61 -9.90 -6.91
CA ILE A 100 -13.14 -8.91 -5.98
C ILE A 100 -14.63 -8.70 -6.31
N GLN A 101 -15.48 -8.74 -5.30
CA GLN A 101 -16.92 -8.55 -5.49
C GLN A 101 -17.22 -7.18 -6.08
N GLY A 102 -18.02 -7.14 -7.16
CA GLY A 102 -18.30 -5.92 -7.93
C GLY A 102 -18.82 -4.73 -7.12
N PHE A 103 -19.55 -4.97 -6.03
CA PHE A 103 -20.04 -3.89 -5.16
C PHE A 103 -18.91 -3.14 -4.45
N LYS A 104 -17.74 -3.76 -4.22
CA LYS A 104 -16.60 -3.12 -3.56
C LYS A 104 -16.05 -1.95 -4.38
N PHE A 105 -16.15 -2.01 -5.71
CA PHE A 105 -15.75 -0.93 -6.63
C PHE A 105 -16.78 0.22 -6.70
N LYS A 106 -18.06 -0.07 -6.42
CA LYS A 106 -19.16 0.90 -6.54
C LYS A 106 -19.46 1.62 -5.22
N ARG A 107 -19.41 0.88 -4.11
CA ARG A 107 -19.77 1.41 -2.79
C ARG A 107 -18.73 2.44 -2.36
N ASN A 108 -19.19 3.65 -2.03
CA ASN A 108 -18.34 4.78 -1.67
C ASN A 108 -17.21 5.01 -2.69
N GLU A 109 -17.53 4.83 -3.98
CA GLU A 109 -16.57 4.98 -5.09
C GLU A 109 -15.31 4.10 -4.94
N GLY A 110 -15.45 2.91 -4.34
CA GLY A 110 -14.31 2.03 -4.12
C GLY A 110 -13.51 2.33 -2.86
N ARG A 111 -13.84 3.38 -2.11
CA ARG A 111 -13.05 3.88 -0.98
C ARG A 111 -13.54 3.30 0.33
N VAL A 112 -12.62 2.80 1.14
CA VAL A 112 -12.89 2.48 2.55
C VAL A 112 -11.71 2.97 3.38
N GLU A 113 -12.01 3.70 4.44
CA GLU A 113 -10.99 4.16 5.37
C GLU A 113 -10.54 3.00 6.26
N LEU A 114 -9.23 2.77 6.35
CA LEU A 114 -8.64 1.75 7.22
C LEU A 114 -8.37 2.32 8.61
N ILE A 115 -7.53 3.36 8.68
CA ILE A 115 -7.05 3.93 9.93
C ILE A 115 -6.83 5.44 9.78
N LYS A 116 -7.25 6.22 10.80
CA LYS A 116 -7.05 7.67 10.95
C LYS A 116 -5.98 8.01 11.98
N GLY A 117 -5.49 9.24 11.93
CA GLY A 117 -4.60 9.81 12.96
C GLY A 117 -3.24 9.15 12.94
N ILE A 118 -2.65 9.04 11.75
CA ILE A 118 -1.34 8.41 11.50
C ILE A 118 -0.22 9.45 11.55
N ALA A 119 -0.52 10.71 11.28
CA ALA A 119 0.44 11.80 11.41
C ALA A 119 0.64 12.18 12.89
N GLY A 120 1.90 12.32 13.30
CA GLY A 120 2.32 12.87 14.60
C GLY A 120 2.86 11.83 15.58
N GLY A 121 4.18 11.81 15.82
CA GLY A 121 4.83 11.00 16.86
C GLY A 121 4.91 9.48 16.57
N ASP A 122 5.71 8.78 17.36
CA ASP A 122 6.04 7.36 17.14
C ASP A 122 4.85 6.41 17.36
N GLN A 123 3.94 6.74 18.29
CA GLN A 123 2.75 5.93 18.52
C GLN A 123 1.80 5.91 17.30
N ASN A 124 1.69 7.03 16.58
CA ASN A 124 0.84 7.10 15.39
C ASN A 124 1.52 6.47 14.17
N ARG A 125 2.86 6.43 14.10
CA ARG A 125 3.58 5.64 13.09
C ARG A 125 3.27 4.15 13.18
N ARG A 126 3.06 3.60 14.39
CA ARG A 126 2.65 2.19 14.57
C ARG A 126 1.32 1.87 13.90
N LYS A 127 0.39 2.84 13.86
CA LYS A 127 -0.88 2.69 13.13
C LYS A 127 -0.67 2.52 11.63
N TYR A 128 0.34 3.17 11.05
CA TYR A 128 0.70 2.97 9.64
C TYR A 128 1.08 1.51 9.36
N PHE A 129 1.95 0.93 10.18
CA PHE A 129 2.35 -0.48 10.06
C PHE A 129 1.16 -1.43 10.28
N SER A 130 0.30 -1.12 11.26
CA SER A 130 -0.93 -1.88 11.49
C SER A 130 -1.88 -1.84 10.28
N GLY A 131 -1.99 -0.69 9.61
CA GLY A 131 -2.78 -0.54 8.38
C GLY A 131 -2.24 -1.38 7.23
N TRP A 132 -0.92 -1.47 7.08
CA TRP A 132 -0.28 -2.40 6.15
C TRP A 132 -0.58 -3.87 6.48
N CYS A 133 -0.54 -4.25 7.76
CA CYS A 133 -0.94 -5.61 8.17
C CYS A 133 -2.39 -5.91 7.76
N GLN A 134 -3.32 -4.98 8.01
CA GLN A 134 -4.73 -5.15 7.62
C GLN A 134 -4.91 -5.23 6.10
N PHE A 135 -4.13 -4.46 5.35
CA PHE A 135 -4.14 -4.47 3.89
C PHE A 135 -3.67 -5.83 3.33
N ILE A 136 -2.55 -6.35 3.83
CA ILE A 136 -2.03 -7.67 3.43
C ILE A 136 -2.97 -8.79 3.85
N LYS A 137 -3.58 -8.68 5.04
CA LYS A 137 -4.60 -9.64 5.49
C LYS A 137 -5.80 -9.72 4.55
N GLN A 138 -6.24 -8.58 4.00
CA GLN A 138 -7.27 -8.57 2.96
C GLN A 138 -6.81 -9.27 1.69
N ALA A 139 -5.55 -9.08 1.27
CA ALA A 139 -5.00 -9.79 0.12
C ALA A 139 -4.99 -11.31 0.34
N LYS A 140 -4.58 -11.78 1.52
CA LYS A 140 -4.61 -13.22 1.85
C LYS A 140 -6.00 -13.83 1.75
N ALA A 141 -7.05 -13.11 2.18
CA ALA A 141 -8.42 -13.62 2.08
C ALA A 141 -8.85 -13.96 0.64
N PHE A 142 -8.14 -13.42 -0.37
CA PHE A 142 -8.33 -13.68 -1.80
C PHE A 142 -7.18 -14.46 -2.42
N ASP A 143 -6.35 -15.13 -1.62
CA ASP A 143 -5.15 -15.84 -2.08
C ASP A 143 -4.27 -14.95 -2.97
N GLY A 144 -4.21 -13.67 -2.60
CA GLY A 144 -3.76 -12.60 -3.46
C GLY A 144 -2.25 -12.40 -3.48
N TYR A 145 -1.87 -11.41 -4.27
CA TYR A 145 -0.50 -10.95 -4.45
C TYR A 145 -0.41 -9.50 -4.03
N VAL A 146 0.65 -9.15 -3.31
CA VAL A 146 0.89 -7.79 -2.79
C VAL A 146 2.17 -7.22 -3.40
N ILE A 147 2.18 -5.92 -3.64
CA ILE A 147 3.37 -5.17 -4.04
C ILE A 147 3.40 -3.82 -3.33
N LYS A 148 4.61 -3.33 -3.03
CA LYS A 148 4.84 -2.00 -2.46
C LYS A 148 5.18 -1.06 -3.60
N PHE A 149 4.59 0.14 -3.58
CA PHE A 149 5.01 1.19 -4.50
C PHE A 149 6.13 2.00 -3.87
N PRO A 150 7.20 2.30 -4.61
CA PRO A 150 8.29 3.10 -4.08
C PRO A 150 7.75 4.47 -3.69
N ASN A 151 8.10 4.90 -2.48
CA ASN A 151 7.62 6.14 -1.95
C ASN A 151 8.39 7.31 -2.57
N SER A 152 7.76 8.02 -3.52
CA SER A 152 8.38 9.20 -4.16
C SER A 152 8.03 10.51 -3.47
N GLU A 153 6.96 10.57 -2.67
CA GLU A 153 6.44 11.84 -2.11
C GLU A 153 5.77 11.70 -0.73
N GLN A 154 5.05 10.60 -0.45
CA GLN A 154 4.27 10.44 0.78
C GLN A 154 4.17 8.98 1.26
N GLY A 155 4.39 8.79 2.57
CA GLY A 155 4.30 7.49 3.23
C GLY A 155 5.53 7.21 4.09
N VAL A 156 5.54 6.08 4.78
CA VAL A 156 6.70 5.57 5.49
C VAL A 156 7.21 4.33 4.75
N GLU A 157 8.52 4.27 4.52
CA GLU A 157 9.18 3.09 3.96
C GLU A 157 9.11 1.93 4.95
N VAL A 158 8.71 0.76 4.45
CA VAL A 158 8.50 -0.45 5.25
C VAL A 158 9.13 -1.67 4.62
N ASP A 159 9.54 -2.60 5.48
CA ASP A 159 9.83 -3.97 5.12
C ASP A 159 8.71 -4.87 5.65
N VAL A 160 8.36 -5.89 4.87
CA VAL A 160 7.32 -6.85 5.22
C VAL A 160 7.96 -8.22 5.40
N ILE A 161 7.72 -8.81 6.56
CA ILE A 161 8.26 -10.11 6.93
C ILE A 161 7.08 -11.09 7.01
N GLY A 162 7.11 -12.13 6.20
CA GLY A 162 6.17 -13.24 6.26
C GLY A 162 6.67 -14.35 7.20
N TYR A 163 5.77 -15.04 7.88
CA TYR A 163 6.10 -16.15 8.76
C TYR A 163 5.39 -17.41 8.31
N LYS A 164 6.13 -18.53 8.28
CA LYS A 164 5.57 -19.87 8.04
C LYS A 164 5.67 -20.70 9.30
N LYS A 165 4.52 -21.18 9.77
CA LYS A 165 4.40 -21.97 10.99
C LYS A 165 5.02 -23.35 10.86
N GLU A 166 4.86 -24.00 9.71
CA GLU A 166 5.43 -25.33 9.45
C GLU A 166 6.96 -25.36 9.53
N GLU A 167 7.60 -24.25 9.13
CA GLU A 167 9.05 -24.11 9.10
C GLU A 167 9.60 -23.39 10.35
N GLU A 168 8.71 -22.85 11.19
CA GLU A 168 9.01 -21.94 12.30
C GLU A 168 9.97 -20.82 11.90
N LYS A 169 9.75 -20.22 10.72
CA LYS A 169 10.72 -19.32 10.09
C LYS A 169 10.09 -18.07 9.50
N ALA A 170 10.82 -16.97 9.65
CA ALA A 170 10.51 -15.67 9.08
C ALA A 170 11.23 -15.47 7.73
N TYR A 171 10.56 -14.79 6.82
CA TYR A 171 10.95 -14.54 5.44
C TYR A 171 10.77 -13.07 5.12
N GLU A 172 11.85 -12.39 4.73
CA GLU A 172 11.74 -11.06 4.18
C GLU A 172 11.07 -11.11 2.81
N LEU A 173 10.02 -10.33 2.62
CA LEU A 173 9.26 -10.27 1.38
C LEU A 173 9.76 -9.07 0.57
N ASP A 174 10.38 -9.34 -0.57
CA ASP A 174 10.84 -8.30 -1.49
C ASP A 174 9.66 -7.73 -2.29
N LEU A 175 8.89 -6.86 -1.64
CA LEU A 175 7.75 -6.17 -2.25
C LEU A 175 8.18 -5.04 -3.20
N ASP A 176 9.48 -4.71 -3.25
CA ASP A 176 10.04 -3.73 -4.17
C ASP A 176 10.34 -4.36 -5.54
N ALA A 177 10.69 -5.64 -5.58
CA ALA A 177 10.97 -6.37 -6.81
C ALA A 177 9.74 -6.81 -7.61
N GLY A 178 8.56 -6.94 -6.99
CA GLY A 178 7.38 -7.40 -7.70
C GLY A 178 6.20 -7.82 -6.84
N LEU A 179 5.21 -8.44 -7.49
CA LEU A 179 4.06 -9.05 -6.83
C LEU A 179 4.52 -10.30 -6.07
N ILE A 180 4.30 -10.30 -4.75
CA ILE A 180 4.60 -11.42 -3.87
C ILE A 180 3.29 -12.08 -3.41
N GLU A 181 3.23 -13.40 -3.52
CA GLU A 181 2.10 -14.19 -3.04
C GLU A 181 2.05 -14.20 -1.52
N VAL A 182 0.89 -13.90 -0.93
CA VAL A 182 0.76 -13.85 0.54
C VAL A 182 0.06 -15.07 1.13
N GLY A 183 -0.54 -15.92 0.29
CA GLY A 183 -1.23 -17.15 0.70
C GLY A 183 -0.41 -18.08 1.60
N PRO A 184 0.88 -18.36 1.28
CA PRO A 184 1.71 -19.30 2.03
C PRO A 184 2.11 -18.87 3.46
N PHE A 185 1.78 -17.66 3.92
CA PHE A 185 2.24 -17.14 5.21
C PHE A 185 1.14 -17.18 6.28
N ASP A 186 1.47 -17.65 7.48
CA ASP A 186 0.58 -17.77 8.64
C ASP A 186 0.52 -16.51 9.51
N ALA A 187 1.55 -15.67 9.41
CA ALA A 187 1.58 -14.37 10.04
C ALA A 187 2.45 -13.42 9.22
N ILE A 188 2.28 -12.13 9.46
CA ILE A 188 3.12 -11.07 8.90
C ILE A 188 3.53 -10.09 9.98
N SER A 189 4.68 -9.47 9.76
CA SER A 189 5.16 -8.32 10.49
C SER A 189 5.51 -7.23 9.50
N VAL A 190 5.09 -6.00 9.79
CA VAL A 190 5.45 -4.81 9.02
C VAL A 190 6.29 -3.93 9.93
N VAL A 191 7.52 -3.66 9.50
CA VAL A 191 8.52 -2.95 10.29
C VAL A 191 9.07 -1.77 9.49
N PRO A 192 9.68 -0.76 10.16
CA PRO A 192 10.44 0.26 9.46
C PRO A 192 11.49 -0.39 8.54
N LYS A 193 11.78 0.26 7.40
CA LYS A 193 12.80 -0.23 6.48
C LYS A 193 14.17 -0.40 7.15
N HIS A 194 14.89 -1.45 6.76
CA HIS A 194 16.19 -1.87 7.27
C HIS A 194 16.20 -2.19 8.78
N ASN A 195 15.09 -2.69 9.31
CA ASN A 195 15.01 -3.04 10.71
C ASN A 195 15.70 -4.41 10.98
N PRO A 196 16.64 -4.49 11.95
CA PRO A 196 17.41 -5.70 12.19
C PRO A 196 16.68 -6.79 13.00
N THR A 197 15.43 -6.57 13.43
CA THR A 197 14.70 -7.44 14.37
C THR A 197 14.66 -8.91 13.94
N PHE A 198 14.62 -9.19 12.64
CA PHE A 198 14.53 -10.55 12.10
C PHE A 198 15.82 -11.02 11.40
N HIS A 199 16.87 -10.21 11.40
CA HIS A 199 18.11 -10.53 10.70
C HIS A 199 18.89 -11.62 11.44
N GLY A 200 19.24 -12.70 10.72
CA GLY A 200 20.07 -13.79 11.27
C GLY A 200 19.30 -14.80 12.12
N ILE A 201 17.97 -14.72 12.18
CA ILE A 201 17.16 -15.66 12.98
C ILE A 201 16.76 -16.85 12.12
N HIS A 202 17.29 -18.03 12.47
CA HIS A 202 17.05 -19.25 11.70
C HIS A 202 15.73 -19.97 12.04
N LYS A 203 15.34 -19.96 13.32
CA LYS A 203 14.08 -20.54 13.83
C LYS A 203 13.48 -19.63 14.89
N MET A 204 12.17 -19.45 14.86
CA MET A 204 11.43 -18.59 15.77
C MET A 204 10.00 -19.12 15.95
N PRO A 205 9.53 -19.34 17.19
CA PRO A 205 8.12 -19.65 17.45
C PRO A 205 7.19 -18.51 17.03
N GLN A 206 5.98 -18.82 16.57
CA GLN A 206 5.03 -17.83 16.06
C GLN A 206 4.72 -16.73 17.08
N GLN A 207 4.61 -17.09 18.36
CA GLN A 207 4.37 -16.11 19.42
C GLN A 207 5.50 -15.08 19.52
N ILE A 208 6.76 -15.54 19.51
CA ILE A 208 7.94 -14.67 19.54
C ILE A 208 8.01 -13.80 18.28
N PHE A 209 7.61 -14.33 17.12
CA PHE A 209 7.50 -13.56 15.88
C PHE A 209 6.51 -12.40 16.02
N LEU A 210 5.32 -12.66 16.56
CA LEU A 210 4.29 -11.64 16.77
C LEU A 210 4.73 -10.59 17.81
N GLU A 211 5.34 -11.01 18.91
CA GLU A 211 5.84 -10.10 19.95
C GLU A 211 6.98 -9.20 19.44
N SER A 212 7.94 -9.78 18.72
CA SER A 212 9.07 -9.05 18.13
C SER A 212 8.58 -8.05 17.08
N GLY A 213 7.66 -8.47 16.21
CA GLY A 213 7.07 -7.62 15.19
C GLY A 213 6.21 -6.50 15.76
N ASN A 214 5.43 -6.76 16.81
CA ASN A 214 4.69 -5.72 17.53
C ASN A 214 5.61 -4.78 18.30
N THR A 215 6.79 -5.22 18.72
CA THR A 215 7.79 -4.34 19.35
C THR A 215 8.40 -3.40 18.32
N ALA A 216 8.82 -3.92 17.17
CA ALA A 216 9.49 -3.15 16.12
C ALA A 216 8.57 -2.28 15.26
N GLY A 217 7.33 -2.72 15.04
CA GLY A 217 6.35 -2.07 14.17
C GLY A 217 4.93 -2.54 14.49
N ALA A 218 4.39 -3.40 13.64
CA ALA A 218 3.13 -4.11 13.87
C ALA A 218 3.21 -5.54 13.30
N ALA A 219 2.54 -6.49 13.95
CA ALA A 219 2.40 -7.85 13.45
C ALA A 219 0.97 -8.37 13.60
N THR A 220 0.58 -9.30 12.72
CA THR A 220 -0.73 -9.96 12.81
C THR A 220 -0.68 -11.39 12.31
N ALA A 221 -1.48 -12.25 12.93
CA ALA A 221 -1.78 -13.56 12.39
C ALA A 221 -2.75 -13.43 11.20
N LEU A 222 -2.47 -14.21 10.17
CA LEU A 222 -3.07 -14.11 8.85
C LEU A 222 -4.17 -15.14 8.63
#